data_AF-A0A946FDI9-F1
#
_entry.id   AF-A0A946FDI9-F1
#
_cell.length_a   1.000
_cell.length_b   1.000
_cell.length_c   1.000
_cell.angle_alpha   90.00
_cell.angle_beta   90.00
_cell.angle_gamma   90.00
#
_symmetry.space_group_name_H-M   'P 1'
#
loop_
_entity.id
_entity.type
_entity.pdbx_description
1 polymer ?
#
loop_
_entity_poly.entity_id
_entity_poly.type
_entity_poly.pdbx_seq_one_letter_code
_entity_poly.pdbx_strand_id
1 'polypeptide(L)'
;MLPLQYQRRWKIAGVLLLIAVLAVAMAPALFPWSGTGSPWLMLSDKWLHGIMFASMVVWYSGQYARRSYWFLALGLLAFGLLIEFCQSLVSYRTADSGDLIADILGILVGLAIALVGLGGWSARVESWLQSKHG
;
A
#
# COMPACT_ATOMS: atom_id res chain seq x y z
N MET A 1 8.73 -2.03 -15.32
CA MET A 1 9.45 -1.12 -14.41
C MET A 1 10.17 -0.06 -15.22
N LEU A 2 10.45 1.09 -14.61
CA LEU A 2 11.31 2.12 -15.18
C LEU A 2 12.78 1.64 -15.20
N PRO A 3 13.62 2.17 -16.11
CA PRO A 3 15.04 1.83 -16.18
C PRO A 3 15.83 2.51 -15.04
N LEU A 4 15.61 2.03 -13.81
CA LEU A 4 16.33 2.49 -12.62
C LEU A 4 17.71 1.81 -12.54
N GLN A 5 18.69 2.47 -11.91
CA GLN A 5 19.99 1.88 -11.63
C GLN A 5 19.92 0.89 -10.46
N TYR A 6 19.13 1.20 -9.42
CA TYR A 6 19.01 0.35 -8.23
C TYR A 6 17.74 -0.50 -8.20
N GLN A 7 17.30 -1.02 -9.36
CA GLN A 7 16.05 -1.79 -9.49
C GLN A 7 15.89 -2.88 -8.43
N ARG A 8 16.95 -3.64 -8.13
CA ARG A 8 16.91 -4.72 -7.13
C ARG A 8 16.59 -4.20 -5.73
N ARG A 9 17.16 -3.05 -5.34
CA ARG A 9 16.92 -2.45 -4.02
C ARG A 9 15.47 -1.99 -3.89
N TRP A 10 14.93 -1.33 -4.92
CA TRP A 10 13.53 -0.92 -4.95
C TRP A 10 12.56 -2.09 -4.91
N LYS A 11 12.87 -3.19 -5.61
CA LYS A 11 12.08 -4.43 -5.54
C LYS A 11 12.08 -5.02 -4.13
N ILE A 12 13.25 -5.17 -3.52
CA ILE A 12 13.37 -5.69 -2.14
C ILE A 12 12.60 -4.81 -1.17
N ALA A 13 12.77 -3.49 -1.25
CA ALA A 13 12.05 -2.54 -0.41
C ALA A 13 10.53 -2.64 -0.61
N GLY A 14 10.05 -2.78 -1.85
CA GLY A 14 8.63 -3.01 -2.13
C GLY A 14 8.10 -4.33 -1.54
N VAL A 15 8.86 -5.42 -1.63
CA VAL A 15 8.45 -6.70 -1.03
C VAL A 15 8.42 -6.60 0.49
N LEU A 16 9.44 -6.01 1.12
CA LEU A 16 9.46 -5.76 2.56
C LEU A 16 8.28 -4.89 2.99
N LEU A 17 7.92 -3.89 2.17
CA LEU A 17 6.78 -3.02 2.42
C LEU A 17 5.46 -3.81 2.40
N LEU A 18 5.21 -4.68 1.42
CA LEU A 18 4.03 -5.55 1.40
C LEU A 18 3.96 -6.47 2.63
N ILE A 19 5.09 -7.08 3.00
CA ILE A 19 5.17 -7.93 4.19
C ILE A 19 4.85 -7.11 5.45
N ALA A 20 5.38 -5.89 5.56
CA ALA A 20 5.12 -5.00 6.68
C ALA A 20 3.64 -4.60 6.74
N VAL A 21 3.01 -4.24 5.61
CA VAL A 21 1.57 -3.92 5.57
C VAL A 21 0.73 -5.12 6.00
N LEU A 22 1.02 -6.31 5.48
CA LEU A 22 0.33 -7.54 5.88
C LEU A 22 0.51 -7.82 7.38
N ALA A 23 1.73 -7.70 7.89
CA ALA A 23 2.01 -7.92 9.31
C ALA A 23 1.26 -6.92 10.21
N VAL A 24 1.20 -5.64 9.82
CA VAL A 24 0.43 -4.61 10.54
C VAL A 24 -1.06 -4.92 10.47
N ALA A 25 -1.59 -5.30 9.32
CA ALA A 25 -3.00 -5.67 9.16
C ALA A 25 -3.39 -6.92 9.98
N MET A 26 -2.43 -7.83 10.22
CA MET A 26 -2.60 -9.00 11.09
C MET A 26 -2.25 -8.72 12.56
N ALA A 27 -1.67 -7.56 12.90
CA ALA A 27 -1.20 -7.29 14.26
C ALA A 27 -2.30 -7.40 15.34
N PRO A 28 -3.56 -6.98 15.09
CA PRO A 28 -4.64 -7.19 16.06
C PRO A 28 -4.94 -8.66 16.37
N ALA A 29 -4.67 -9.57 15.42
CA ALA A 29 -4.79 -11.02 15.63
C ALA A 29 -3.65 -11.57 16.50
N LEU A 30 -2.46 -10.96 16.44
CA LEU A 30 -1.27 -11.39 17.17
C LEU A 30 -1.16 -10.76 18.56
N PHE A 31 -1.68 -9.54 18.71
CA PHE A 31 -1.65 -8.75 19.94
C PHE A 31 -3.06 -8.23 20.23
N PRO A 32 -3.95 -9.07 20.80
CA PRO A 32 -5.32 -8.67 21.08
C PRO A 32 -5.35 -7.50 22.08
N TRP A 33 -5.63 -6.31 21.56
CA TRP A 33 -5.80 -5.10 22.37
C TRP A 33 -7.20 -5.11 22.98
N SER A 34 -7.31 -5.06 24.30
CA SER A 34 -8.58 -5.12 25.07
C SER A 34 -9.44 -3.85 24.99
N GLY A 35 -9.19 -2.99 24.00
CA GLY A 35 -9.94 -1.75 23.80
C GLY A 35 -11.31 -2.06 23.21
N THR A 36 -12.35 -1.78 23.98
CA THR A 36 -13.76 -1.88 23.57
C THR A 36 -13.96 -1.19 22.22
N GLY A 37 -14.57 -1.89 21.25
CA GLY A 37 -14.83 -1.45 19.88
C GLY A 37 -15.62 -0.14 19.78
N SER A 38 -14.92 0.97 19.98
CA SER A 38 -15.46 2.32 19.82
C SER A 38 -15.68 2.60 18.33
N PRO A 39 -16.81 3.21 17.93
CA PRO A 39 -17.06 3.63 16.55
C PRO A 39 -15.93 4.50 15.97
N TRP A 40 -15.24 5.26 16.82
CA TRP A 40 -14.07 6.06 16.43
C TRP A 40 -12.87 5.21 16.01
N LEU A 41 -12.66 4.06 16.66
CA LEU A 41 -11.60 3.11 16.28
C LEU A 41 -11.94 2.44 14.94
N MET A 42 -13.21 2.13 14.68
CA MET A 42 -13.65 1.56 13.39
C MET A 42 -13.51 2.56 12.24
N LEU A 43 -13.86 3.83 12.45
CA LEU A 43 -13.63 4.87 11.45
C LEU A 43 -12.13 5.07 11.21
N SER A 44 -11.33 5.11 12.29
CA SER A 44 -9.87 5.21 12.22
C SER A 44 -9.26 4.07 11.41
N ASP A 45 -9.80 2.86 11.53
CA ASP A 45 -9.34 1.68 10.80
C ASP A 45 -9.54 1.84 9.28
N LYS A 46 -10.71 2.33 8.86
CA LYS A 46 -11.03 2.60 7.44
C LYS A 46 -10.14 3.69 6.84
N TRP A 47 -9.89 4.76 7.60
CA TRP A 47 -8.94 5.79 7.18
C TRP A 47 -7.52 5.22 7.04
N LEU A 48 -7.12 4.34 7.97
CA LEU A 48 -5.82 3.68 7.92
C LEU A 48 -5.69 2.84 6.64
N HIS A 49 -6.69 2.01 6.32
CA HIS A 49 -6.75 1.25 5.08
C HIS A 49 -6.58 2.14 3.84
N GLY A 50 -7.42 3.18 3.71
CA GLY A 50 -7.34 4.09 2.58
C GLY A 50 -5.98 4.80 2.45
N ILE A 51 -5.43 5.31 3.55
CA ILE A 51 -4.12 5.99 3.55
C ILE A 51 -2.99 5.00 3.20
N MET A 52 -3.04 3.78 3.74
CA MET A 52 -2.05 2.75 3.47
C MET A 52 -2.04 2.35 2.00
N PHE A 53 -3.21 2.12 1.40
CA PHE A 53 -3.32 1.77 -0.02
C PHE A 53 -2.96 2.93 -0.95
N ALA A 54 -3.33 4.16 -0.60
CA ALA A 54 -2.86 5.35 -1.34
C ALA A 54 -1.32 5.45 -1.32
N SER A 55 -0.71 5.24 -0.15
CA SER A 55 0.73 5.26 0.03
C SER A 55 1.43 4.14 -0.76
N MET A 56 0.86 2.93 -0.78
CA MET A 56 1.35 1.83 -1.64
C MET A 56 1.35 2.23 -3.11
N VAL A 57 0.25 2.80 -3.61
CA VAL A 57 0.19 3.24 -5.01
C VAL A 57 1.26 4.28 -5.30
N VAL A 58 1.41 5.30 -4.46
CA VAL A 58 2.42 6.34 -4.65
C VAL A 58 3.83 5.73 -4.66
N TRP A 59 4.13 4.82 -3.72
CA TRP A 59 5.40 4.10 -3.68
C TRP A 59 5.68 3.38 -5.00
N TYR A 60 4.80 2.48 -5.43
CA TYR A 60 5.06 1.69 -6.62
C TYR A 60 4.94 2.47 -7.93
N SER A 61 4.11 3.52 -7.97
CA SER A 61 4.00 4.41 -9.13
C SER A 61 5.32 5.14 -9.46
N GLY A 62 6.21 5.26 -8.47
CA GLY A 62 7.58 5.73 -8.65
C GLY A 62 8.44 4.78 -9.45
N GLN A 63 8.18 3.47 -9.39
CA GLN A 63 9.07 2.43 -9.92
C GLN A 63 8.57 1.84 -11.24
N TYR A 64 7.29 2.04 -11.56
CA TYR A 64 6.63 1.48 -12.74
C TYR A 64 6.18 2.59 -13.70
N ALA A 65 6.17 2.27 -14.99
CA ALA A 65 5.68 3.18 -16.02
C ALA A 65 4.16 3.35 -15.91
N ARG A 66 3.64 4.51 -16.32
CA ARG A 66 2.21 4.85 -16.26
C ARG A 66 1.30 3.81 -16.93
N ARG A 67 1.75 3.19 -18.04
CA ARG A 67 1.02 2.10 -18.72
C ARG A 67 0.75 0.88 -17.82
N SER A 68 1.54 0.70 -16.77
CA SER A 68 1.46 -0.41 -15.83
C SER A 68 0.64 -0.08 -14.58
N TYR A 69 0.13 1.15 -14.43
CA TYR A 69 -0.65 1.54 -13.26
C TYR A 69 -1.93 0.73 -13.12
N TRP A 70 -2.51 0.25 -14.23
CA TRP A 70 -3.65 -0.65 -14.18
C TRP A 70 -3.30 -2.00 -13.52
N PHE A 71 -2.17 -2.59 -13.89
CA PHE A 71 -1.68 -3.82 -13.25
C PHE A 71 -1.30 -3.60 -11.78
N LEU A 72 -0.81 -2.40 -11.45
CA LEU A 72 -0.55 -2.00 -10.08
C LEU A 72 -1.83 -1.99 -9.24
N ALA A 73 -2.86 -1.30 -9.74
CA ALA A 73 -4.15 -1.19 -9.08
C ALA A 73 -4.77 -2.57 -8.87
N LEU A 74 -4.74 -3.43 -9.90
CA LEU A 74 -5.25 -4.79 -9.81
C LEU A 74 -4.46 -5.65 -8.81
N GLY A 75 -3.14 -5.53 -8.80
CA GLY A 75 -2.28 -6.25 -7.87
C GLY A 75 -2.50 -5.83 -6.41
N LEU A 76 -2.66 -4.53 -6.15
CA LEU A 76 -2.97 -4.03 -4.82
C LEU A 76 -4.40 -4.39 -4.39
N LEU A 77 -5.39 -4.34 -5.30
CA LEU A 77 -6.73 -4.81 -4.99
C LEU A 77 -6.75 -6.30 -4.61
N ALA A 78 -6.03 -7.13 -5.35
CA ALA A 78 -5.85 -8.55 -5.00
C ALA A 78 -5.15 -8.73 -3.64
N PHE A 79 -4.21 -7.84 -3.30
CA PHE A 79 -3.55 -7.84 -1.99
C PHE A 79 -4.49 -7.43 -0.84
N GLY A 80 -5.35 -6.43 -1.03
CA GLY A 80 -6.40 -6.07 -0.06
C GLY A 80 -7.38 -7.22 0.18
N LEU A 81 -7.85 -7.85 -0.91
CA LEU A 81 -8.69 -9.06 -0.82
C LEU A 81 -7.98 -10.22 -0.09
N LEU A 82 -6.67 -10.38 -0.27
CA LEU A 82 -5.88 -11.38 0.45
C LEU A 82 -5.84 -11.06 1.95
N ILE A 83 -5.67 -9.78 2.34
CA ILE A 83 -5.71 -9.35 3.74
C ILE A 83 -7.07 -9.68 4.36
N GLU A 84 -8.17 -9.28 3.72
CA GLU A 84 -9.53 -9.59 4.17
C GLU A 84 -9.76 -11.09 4.33
N PHE A 85 -9.31 -11.88 3.35
CA PHE A 85 -9.38 -13.34 3.42
C PHE A 85 -8.59 -13.88 4.61
N CYS A 86 -7.35 -13.44 4.82
CA CYS A 86 -6.56 -13.83 5.98
C CYS A 86 -7.21 -13.42 7.30
N GLN A 87 -7.81 -12.23 7.39
CA GLN A 87 -8.54 -11.80 8.59
C GLN A 87 -9.76 -12.65 8.87
N SER A 88 -10.50 -13.07 7.83
CA SER A 88 -11.68 -13.95 7.96
C SER A 88 -11.35 -15.34 8.53
N LEU A 89 -10.09 -15.77 8.45
CA LEU A 89 -9.62 -17.05 9.01
C LEU A 89 -9.31 -16.93 10.51
N VAL A 90 -9.31 -15.72 11.07
CA VAL A 90 -9.00 -15.47 12.49
C VAL A 90 -10.30 -15.21 13.27
N SER A 91 -10.41 -15.80 14.47
CA SER A 91 -11.63 -15.83 15.28
C SER A 91 -12.08 -14.50 15.92
N TYR A 92 -11.25 -13.43 15.86
CA TYR A 92 -11.55 -12.15 16.53
C TYR A 92 -12.17 -11.09 15.62
N ARG A 93 -12.12 -11.26 14.29
CA ARG A 93 -12.60 -10.25 13.32
C ARG A 93 -13.38 -10.89 12.18
N THR A 94 -14.57 -10.37 11.91
CA THR A 94 -15.30 -10.66 10.66
C THR A 94 -14.78 -9.74 9.57
N ALA A 95 -14.53 -10.28 8.37
CA ALA A 95 -14.23 -9.46 7.19
C ALA A 95 -15.29 -8.36 7.02
N ASP A 96 -14.87 -7.10 6.90
CA ASP A 96 -15.75 -5.94 6.71
C ASP A 96 -15.63 -5.46 5.27
N SER A 97 -16.74 -5.49 4.53
CA SER A 97 -16.80 -4.95 3.17
C SER A 97 -16.41 -3.46 3.11
N GLY A 98 -16.51 -2.74 4.23
CA GLY A 98 -16.04 -1.36 4.37
C GLY A 98 -14.54 -1.17 4.19
N ASP A 99 -13.73 -2.16 4.57
CA ASP A 99 -12.27 -2.08 4.44
C ASP A 99 -11.85 -2.26 2.98
N LEU A 100 -12.49 -3.17 2.25
CA LEU A 100 -12.31 -3.29 0.80
C LEU A 100 -12.67 -2.00 0.06
N ILE A 101 -13.74 -1.31 0.47
CA ILE A 101 -14.12 -0.01 -0.10
C ILE A 101 -13.04 1.04 0.20
N ALA A 102 -12.53 1.07 1.44
CA ALA A 102 -11.45 1.96 1.82
C ALA A 102 -10.17 1.71 1.00
N ASP A 103 -9.80 0.45 0.78
CA ASP A 103 -8.66 0.06 -0.06
C ASP A 103 -8.82 0.55 -1.50
N ILE A 104 -10.01 0.35 -2.10
CA ILE A 104 -10.33 0.82 -3.45
C ILE A 104 -10.20 2.35 -3.53
N LEU A 105 -10.79 3.08 -2.58
CA LEU A 105 -10.69 4.54 -2.54
C LEU A 105 -9.24 5.02 -2.37
N GLY A 106 -8.48 4.34 -1.50
CA GLY A 106 -7.05 4.59 -1.32
C GLY A 106 -6.27 4.40 -2.63
N ILE A 107 -6.53 3.30 -3.35
CA ILE A 107 -5.91 3.04 -4.66
C ILE A 107 -6.24 4.16 -5.65
N LEU A 108 -7.51 4.56 -5.75
CA LEU A 108 -7.93 5.63 -6.67
C LEU A 108 -7.28 6.97 -6.33
N VAL A 109 -7.24 7.34 -5.06
CA VAL A 109 -6.58 8.57 -4.58
C VAL A 109 -5.08 8.51 -4.88
N GLY A 110 -4.41 7.41 -4.56
CA GLY A 110 -2.99 7.22 -4.84
C GLY A 110 -2.68 7.29 -6.34
N LEU A 111 -3.56 6.75 -7.19
CA LEU A 111 -3.42 6.84 -8.64
C LEU A 111 -3.56 8.29 -9.10
N ALA A 112 -4.56 9.03 -8.61
CA ALA A 112 -4.72 10.45 -8.92
C ALA A 112 -3.46 11.24 -8.55
N ILE A 113 -2.92 11.02 -7.35
CA ILE A 113 -1.67 11.64 -6.89
C ILE A 113 -0.48 11.28 -7.81
N ALA A 114 -0.34 10.00 -8.17
CA ALA A 114 0.70 9.53 -9.08
C ALA A 114 0.61 10.19 -10.46
N LEU A 115 -0.61 10.35 -10.98
CA LEU A 115 -0.89 10.96 -12.27
C LEU A 115 -0.62 12.48 -12.30
N VAL A 116 -0.82 13.17 -11.17
CA VAL A 116 -0.59 14.64 -11.06
C VAL A 116 0.89 15.00 -11.02
N GLY A 117 1.79 14.05 -10.75
CA GLY A 117 3.24 14.29 -10.95
C GLY A 117 4.18 13.46 -10.09
N LEU A 118 3.67 12.72 -9.10
CA LEU A 118 4.52 11.88 -8.25
C LEU A 118 4.98 10.58 -8.96
N GLY A 119 4.38 10.22 -10.09
CA GLY A 119 4.87 9.10 -10.89
C GLY A 119 6.35 9.23 -11.28
N GLY A 120 7.08 8.11 -11.24
CA GLY A 120 8.50 8.08 -11.60
C GLY A 120 9.45 8.80 -10.62
N TRP A 121 9.01 9.10 -9.39
CA TRP A 121 9.81 9.85 -8.41
C TRP A 121 11.16 9.18 -8.09
N SER A 122 11.25 7.85 -8.11
CA SER A 122 12.50 7.16 -7.80
C SER A 122 13.60 7.42 -8.83
N ALA A 123 13.24 7.63 -10.09
CA ALA A 123 14.21 8.01 -11.12
C ALA A 123 14.81 9.40 -10.83
N ARG A 124 13.97 10.33 -10.33
CA ARG A 124 14.42 11.67 -9.91
C ARG A 124 15.31 11.61 -8.67
N VAL A 125 15.00 10.72 -7.73
CA VAL A 125 15.83 10.49 -6.54
C VAL A 125 17.20 9.93 -6.94
N GLU A 126 17.24 8.94 -7.83
CA GLU A 126 18.49 8.36 -8.31
C GLU A 126 19.34 9.38 -9.07
N SER A 127 18.74 10.19 -9.95
CA SER A 127 19.48 11.24 -10.68
C SER A 127 20.02 12.32 -9.75
N TRP A 128 19.24 12.71 -8.73
CA TRP A 128 19.69 13.66 -7.71
C TRP A 128 20.88 13.12 -6.90
N LEU A 129 20.82 11.85 -6.46
CA LEU A 129 21.91 11.22 -5.72
C LEU A 129 23.21 11.17 -6.54
N GLN A 130 23.11 10.91 -7.84
CA GLN A 130 24.26 10.90 -8.74
C GLN A 130 24.87 12.30 -8.90
N SER A 131 24.04 13.34 -9.02
CA SER A 131 24.53 14.74 -9.13
C SER A 131 25.27 15.26 -7.90
N LYS A 132 25.09 14.61 -6.73
CA LYS A 132 25.75 14.98 -5.47
C LYS A 132 27.09 14.27 -5.27
N HIS A 133 27.37 13.20 -6.01
CA HIS A 133 28.54 12.33 -5.82
C HIS A 133 29.43 12.21 -7.06
N GLY A 134 29.14 12.97 -8.14
CA GLY A 134 29.97 13.10 -9.34
C GLY A 134 30.50 14.51 -9.46
#